data_AF-A0A969I1Y2-F1
#
_entry.id   AF-A0A969I1Y2-F1
#
_cell.length_a   1.000
_cell.length_b   1.000
_cell.length_c   1.000
_cell.angle_alpha   90.00
_cell.angle_beta   90.00
_cell.angle_gamma   90.00
#
_symmetry.space_group_name_H-M   'P 1'
#
loop_
_entity.id
_entity.type
_entity.pdbx_description
1 polymer ?
#
loop_
_entity_poly.entity_id
_entity_poly.type
_entity_poly.pdbx_seq_one_letter_code
_entity_poly.pdbx_strand_id
1 'polypeptide(L)'
;MAAHERFWADDLIYTRSTGVRVGKPQILENARSGPTATAAVPTTYSAQDIRIQQYGDAAVVAFRLVGTTGSGEQATALQFLNTGTFVRRNGEWRAVAWQSTRVPQAGAEQDAK
;
A
#
# COMPACT_ATOMS: atom_id res chain seq x y z
N MET A 1 -1.66 9.08 11.99
CA MET A 1 -2.98 8.75 12.60
C MET A 1 -4.15 9.27 11.78
N ALA A 2 -4.39 10.59 11.74
CA ALA A 2 -5.54 11.18 11.05
C ALA A 2 -5.67 10.79 9.56
N ALA A 3 -4.55 10.61 8.87
CA ALA A 3 -4.54 10.16 7.47
C ALA A 3 -5.16 8.77 7.29
N HIS A 4 -4.82 7.79 8.15
CA HIS A 4 -5.38 6.43 8.06
C HIS A 4 -6.86 6.39 8.42
N GLU A 5 -7.30 7.19 9.39
CA GLU A 5 -8.71 7.30 9.79
C GLU A 5 -9.61 7.75 8.64
N ARG A 6 -9.15 8.75 7.88
CA ARG A 6 -9.89 9.32 6.75
C ARG A 6 -9.77 8.47 5.49
N PHE A 7 -8.62 7.85 5.26
CA PHE A 7 -8.35 7.13 4.02
C PHE A 7 -9.10 5.79 3.93
N TRP A 8 -9.14 5.04 5.03
CA TRP A 8 -9.77 3.72 5.08
C TRP A 8 -11.26 3.83 5.42
N ALA A 9 -12.09 3.10 4.69
CA ALA A 9 -13.47 2.85 5.09
C ALA A 9 -13.51 1.84 6.25
N ASP A 10 -14.58 1.87 7.05
CA ASP A 10 -14.73 0.97 8.19
C ASP A 10 -14.96 -0.49 7.75
N ASP A 11 -15.51 -0.68 6.54
CA ASP A 11 -15.73 -1.96 5.85
C ASP A 11 -14.56 -2.38 4.94
N LEU A 12 -13.36 -1.82 5.13
CA LEU A 12 -12.18 -2.12 4.32
C LEU A 12 -11.84 -3.62 4.29
N ILE A 13 -11.66 -4.15 3.08
CA ILE A 13 -10.98 -5.43 2.83
C ILE A 13 -9.59 -5.14 2.26
N TYR A 14 -8.53 -5.28 3.06
CA TYR A 14 -7.16 -5.16 2.58
C TYR A 14 -6.44 -6.52 2.59
N THR A 15 -6.08 -7.01 1.40
CA THR A 15 -5.16 -8.14 1.23
C THR A 15 -3.71 -7.64 1.07
N ARG A 16 -2.85 -7.93 2.05
CA ARG A 16 -1.43 -7.60 2.00
C ARG A 16 -0.70 -8.47 0.97
N SER A 17 0.51 -8.07 0.59
CA SER A 17 1.38 -8.86 -0.29
C SER A 17 1.80 -10.21 0.29
N THR A 18 1.59 -10.43 1.60
CA THR A 18 1.74 -11.73 2.28
C THR A 18 0.54 -12.66 2.14
N GLY A 19 -0.55 -12.22 1.49
CA GLY A 19 -1.82 -12.96 1.41
C GLY A 19 -2.73 -12.82 2.63
N VAL A 20 -2.27 -12.12 3.69
CA VAL A 20 -3.07 -11.89 4.91
C VAL A 20 -4.08 -10.77 4.68
N ARG A 21 -5.34 -11.01 5.08
CA ARG A 21 -6.40 -9.99 5.09
C ARG A 21 -6.43 -9.24 6.41
N VAL A 22 -6.54 -7.92 6.34
CA VAL A 22 -6.65 -7.02 7.49
C VAL A 22 -7.73 -5.96 7.24
N GLY A 23 -8.35 -5.47 8.31
CA GLY A 23 -9.32 -4.38 8.28
C GLY A 23 -8.78 -3.10 8.92
N LYS A 24 -9.56 -2.01 8.83
CA LYS A 24 -9.19 -0.69 9.39
C LYS A 24 -8.78 -0.72 10.87
N PRO A 25 -9.48 -1.41 11.80
CA PRO A 25 -9.09 -1.41 13.22
C PRO A 25 -7.66 -1.89 13.46
N GLN A 26 -7.26 -2.98 12.79
CA GLN A 26 -5.90 -3.54 12.90
C GLN A 26 -4.85 -2.62 12.29
N ILE A 27 -5.18 -1.92 11.19
CA ILE A 27 -4.27 -0.93 10.59
C ILE A 27 -4.03 0.24 11.57
N LEU A 28 -5.08 0.73 12.21
CA LEU A 28 -4.99 1.81 13.20
C LEU A 28 -4.25 1.39 14.46
N GLU A 29 -4.42 0.16 14.92
CA GLU A 29 -3.64 -0.41 16.03
C GLU A 29 -2.15 -0.49 15.67
N ASN A 30 -1.81 -1.10 14.53
CA ASN A 30 -0.42 -1.21 14.09
C ASN A 30 0.25 0.16 13.92
N ALA A 31 -0.48 1.14 13.41
CA ALA A 31 0.05 2.48 13.27
C ALA A 31 0.29 3.16 14.64
N ARG A 32 -0.50 2.82 15.69
CA ARG A 32 -0.39 3.41 17.03
C ARG A 32 0.78 2.83 17.81
N SER A 33 1.02 1.54 17.65
CA SER A 33 2.14 0.84 18.28
C SER A 33 3.51 1.29 17.76
N GLY A 34 3.55 2.11 16.71
CA GLY A 34 4.78 2.62 16.09
C GLY A 34 5.56 1.52 15.37
N PRO A 35 6.61 1.88 14.61
CA PRO A 35 7.54 0.86 14.13
C PRO A 35 8.16 0.16 15.34
N THR A 36 8.19 -1.17 15.33
CA THR A 36 8.96 -1.96 16.29
C THR A 36 10.44 -1.63 16.06
N ALA A 37 10.93 -0.64 16.79
CA ALA A 37 12.22 -0.01 16.55
C ALA A 37 13.36 -0.97 16.91
N THR A 38 13.92 -1.63 15.90
CA THR A 38 15.36 -1.82 15.81
C THR A 38 15.88 -0.78 14.82
N ALA A 39 17.09 -0.26 15.05
CA ALA A 39 17.74 0.82 14.28
C ALA A 39 17.83 0.53 12.77
N ALA A 40 16.70 0.63 12.07
CA ALA A 40 16.56 0.39 10.66
C ALA A 40 16.82 1.69 9.92
N VAL A 41 17.68 1.61 8.90
CA VAL A 41 17.96 2.69 7.95
C VAL A 41 16.64 3.27 7.44
N PRO A 42 16.48 4.61 7.35
CA PRO A 42 15.23 5.23 6.95
C PRO A 42 14.80 4.73 5.57
N THR A 43 13.49 4.50 5.43
CA THR A 43 12.87 4.08 4.16
C THR A 43 11.94 5.18 3.67
N THR A 44 12.16 5.63 2.44
CA THR A 44 11.30 6.61 1.76
C THR A 44 10.39 5.90 0.78
N TYR A 45 9.13 6.31 0.72
CA TYR A 45 8.14 5.74 -0.19
C TYR A 45 7.78 6.74 -1.29
N SER A 46 7.72 6.27 -2.53
CA SER A 46 7.18 7.02 -3.68
C SER A 46 6.16 6.19 -4.45
N ALA A 47 5.32 6.87 -5.23
CA ALA A 47 4.34 6.24 -6.11
C ALA A 47 4.70 6.56 -7.58
N GLN A 48 4.60 5.55 -8.44
CA GLN A 48 4.86 5.61 -9.88
C GLN A 48 3.69 4.95 -10.63
N ASP A 49 3.61 5.17 -11.94
CA ASP A 49 2.63 4.52 -12.84
C ASP A 49 1.18 4.63 -12.35
N ILE A 50 0.80 5.80 -11.83
CA ILE A 50 -0.53 6.00 -11.23
C ILE A 50 -1.58 6.04 -12.33
N ARG A 51 -2.58 5.17 -12.21
CA ARG A 51 -3.77 5.12 -13.06
C ARG A 51 -5.03 5.16 -12.20
N ILE A 52 -5.98 5.98 -12.62
CA ILE A 52 -7.27 6.14 -11.95
C ILE A 52 -8.38 5.90 -12.97
N GLN A 53 -9.34 5.05 -12.62
CA GLN A 53 -10.54 4.79 -13.40
C GLN A 53 -11.76 5.07 -12.52
N GLN A 54 -12.57 6.06 -12.89
CA GLN A 54 -13.75 6.45 -12.12
C GLN A 54 -15.04 5.89 -12.73
N TYR A 55 -15.95 5.45 -11.87
CA TYR A 55 -17.25 4.86 -12.16
C TYR A 55 -18.31 5.48 -11.24
N GLY A 56 -18.81 6.67 -11.58
CA GLY A 56 -19.75 7.41 -10.73
C GLY A 56 -19.15 7.69 -9.34
N ASP A 57 -19.74 7.10 -8.31
CA ASP A 57 -19.29 7.19 -6.91
C ASP A 57 -18.28 6.10 -6.51
N ALA A 58 -17.75 5.33 -7.47
CA ALA A 58 -16.64 4.42 -7.27
C ALA A 58 -15.42 4.84 -8.08
N ALA A 59 -14.22 4.51 -7.61
CA ALA A 59 -12.99 4.69 -8.38
C ALA A 59 -12.00 3.56 -8.09
N VAL A 60 -11.30 3.09 -9.12
CA VAL A 60 -10.18 2.17 -8.99
C VAL A 60 -8.89 2.95 -9.20
N VAL A 61 -7.98 2.88 -8.23
CA VAL A 61 -6.64 3.47 -8.29
C VAL A 61 -5.64 2.33 -8.33
N ALA A 62 -4.80 2.30 -9.36
CA ALA A 62 -3.69 1.38 -9.49
C ALA A 62 -2.38 2.17 -9.58
N PHE A 63 -1.34 1.71 -8.90
CA PHE A 63 -0.02 2.35 -8.95
C PHE A 63 1.08 1.41 -8.48
N ARG A 64 2.32 1.75 -8.80
CA ARG A 64 3.52 1.12 -8.28
C ARG A 64 4.00 1.88 -7.05
N LEU A 65 4.11 1.20 -5.90
CA LEU A 65 4.76 1.72 -4.70
C LEU A 65 6.24 1.31 -4.73
N VAL A 66 7.14 2.27 -4.55
CA VAL A 66 8.58 2.04 -4.42
C VAL A 66 9.02 2.48 -3.04
N GLY A 67 9.47 1.52 -2.22
CA GLY A 67 10.12 1.77 -0.94
C GLY A 67 11.63 1.69 -1.08
N THR A 68 12.33 2.79 -0.88
CA THR A 68 13.79 2.89 -0.97
C THR A 68 14.38 2.98 0.43
N THR A 69 15.23 2.04 0.80
CA THR A 69 15.93 2.00 2.09
C THR A 69 17.40 2.33 1.88
N GLY A 70 17.92 3.31 2.63
CA GLY A 70 19.31 3.79 2.50
C GLY A 70 19.47 4.97 1.54
N SER A 71 20.73 5.27 1.19
CA SER A 71 21.11 6.42 0.38
C SER A 71 22.28 6.09 -0.55
N GLY A 72 22.39 6.82 -1.66
CA GLY A 72 23.48 6.63 -2.62
C GLY A 72 23.42 5.28 -3.34
N GLU A 73 24.57 4.78 -3.76
CA GLU A 73 24.67 3.55 -4.56
C GLU A 73 24.29 2.27 -3.81
N GLN A 74 24.28 2.27 -2.47
CA GLN A 74 23.86 1.13 -1.67
C GLN A 74 22.35 1.10 -1.36
N ALA A 75 21.57 2.04 -1.88
CA ALA A 75 20.14 2.07 -1.65
C ALA A 75 19.46 0.83 -2.24
N THR A 76 18.61 0.17 -1.45
CA THR A 76 17.82 -0.98 -1.91
C THR A 76 16.36 -0.56 -2.13
N ALA A 77 15.73 -1.14 -3.15
CA ALA A 77 14.33 -0.84 -3.48
C ALA A 77 13.45 -2.09 -3.37
N LEU A 78 12.34 -1.96 -2.66
CA LEU A 78 11.21 -2.89 -2.69
C LEU A 78 10.08 -2.26 -3.50
N GLN A 79 9.46 -3.06 -4.35
CA GLN A 79 8.40 -2.60 -5.24
C GLN A 79 7.14 -3.42 -5.05
N PHE A 80 5.99 -2.74 -5.12
CA PHE A 80 4.68 -3.36 -5.03
C PHE A 80 3.73 -2.77 -6.06
N LEU A 81 2.94 -3.61 -6.72
CA LEU A 81 1.76 -3.17 -7.46
C LEU A 81 0.60 -3.09 -6.48
N ASN A 82 -0.01 -1.91 -6.37
CA ASN A 82 -1.16 -1.67 -5.50
C ASN A 82 -2.39 -1.41 -6.36
N THR A 83 -3.53 -1.94 -5.91
CA THR A 83 -4.84 -1.60 -6.47
C THR A 83 -5.80 -1.35 -5.32
N GLY A 84 -6.38 -0.16 -5.30
CA GLY A 84 -7.37 0.26 -4.32
C GLY A 84 -8.69 0.60 -4.99
N THR A 85 -9.80 0.19 -4.40
CA THR A 85 -11.14 0.65 -4.79
C THR A 85 -11.63 1.63 -3.74
N PHE A 86 -12.04 2.80 -4.20
CA PHE A 86 -12.63 3.86 -3.40
C PHE A 86 -14.12 3.96 -3.70
N VAL A 87 -14.90 4.26 -2.68
CA VAL A 87 -16.31 4.65 -2.82
C VAL A 87 -16.50 6.01 -2.16
N ARG A 88 -17.26 6.88 -2.82
CA ARG A 88 -17.68 8.18 -2.30
C ARG A 88 -18.97 8.01 -1.50
N ARG A 89 -18.93 8.29 -0.21
CA ARG A 89 -20.12 8.28 0.69
C ARG A 89 -20.17 9.63 1.41
N ASN A 90 -21.31 10.31 1.39
CA ASN A 90 -21.49 11.62 2.02
C ASN A 90 -20.43 12.66 1.59
N GLY A 91 -20.04 12.65 0.31
CA GLY A 91 -19.03 13.55 -0.25
C GLY A 91 -17.56 13.14 0.05
N GLU A 92 -17.33 12.07 0.79
CA GLU A 92 -15.99 11.60 1.15
C GLU A 92 -15.60 10.33 0.40
N TRP A 93 -14.43 10.35 -0.25
CA TRP A 93 -13.83 9.15 -0.82
C TRP A 93 -13.08 8.37 0.25
N ARG A 94 -13.39 7.07 0.36
CA ARG A 94 -12.67 6.15 1.25
C ARG A 94 -12.38 4.84 0.53
N ALA A 95 -11.20 4.26 0.80
CA ALA A 95 -10.81 2.97 0.26
C ALA A 95 -11.62 1.86 0.96
N VAL A 96 -12.42 1.14 0.18
CA VAL A 96 -13.23 -0.01 0.62
C VAL A 96 -12.54 -1.34 0.31
N ALA A 97 -11.63 -1.36 -0.65
CA ALA A 97 -10.80 -2.52 -0.95
C ALA A 97 -9.37 -2.10 -1.28
N TRP A 98 -8.40 -2.92 -0.90
CA TRP A 98 -7.01 -2.74 -1.27
C TRP A 98 -6.32 -4.09 -1.47
N GLN A 99 -5.46 -4.17 -2.46
CA GLN A 99 -4.55 -5.29 -2.65
C GLN A 99 -3.16 -4.78 -2.98
N SER A 100 -2.16 -5.43 -2.39
CA SER A 100 -0.74 -5.20 -2.70
C SER A 100 -0.12 -6.49 -3.20
N THR A 101 0.66 -6.42 -4.28
CA THR A 101 1.38 -7.56 -4.86
C THR A 101 2.85 -7.21 -4.91
N ARG A 102 3.73 -8.07 -4.38
CA ARG A 102 5.18 -7.84 -4.43
C ARG A 102 5.67 -7.99 -5.86
N VAL A 103 6.45 -7.02 -6.33
CA VAL A 103 7.18 -7.14 -7.60
C VAL A 103 8.51 -7.83 -7.29
N PRO A 104 8.83 -8.96 -7.94
CA PRO A 104 10.12 -9.61 -7.80
C PRO A 104 11.26 -8.64 -8.19
N GLN A 105 12.40 -8.71 -7.51
CA GLN A 105 13.60 -8.05 -8.02
C GLN A 105 14.10 -8.80 -9.26
N ALA A 106 14.59 -8.06 -10.26
CA ALA A 106 15.16 -8.65 -11.47
C ALA A 106 16.25 -9.66 -11.07
N GLY A 107 16.00 -10.94 -11.37
CA GLY A 107 16.81 -12.09 -10.92
C GLY A 107 15.98 -13.24 -10.33
N ALA A 108 14.79 -12.96 -9.77
CA ALA A 108 13.94 -13.99 -9.16
C ALA A 108 12.92 -14.65 -10.12
N GLU A 109 12.79 -14.16 -11.35
CA GLU A 109 11.88 -14.70 -12.38
C GLU A 109 12.52 -15.79 -13.25
N GLN A 110 13.84 -15.97 -13.20
CA GLN A 110 14.54 -16.94 -14.07
C GLN A 110 14.47 -18.39 -13.57
N ASP A 111 14.09 -18.61 -12.31
CA ASP A 111 14.06 -19.96 -11.69
C ASP A 111 12.67 -20.62 -11.69
N ALA A 112 11.66 -19.96 -12.25
CA ALA A 112 10.26 -20.41 -12.20
C ALA A 112 9.75 -21.04 -13.50
N LYS A 113 10.64 -21.56 -14.36
CA LYS A 113 10.26 -22.25 -15.60
C LYS A 113 10.81 -23.66 -15.70
#